data_AF-A0A6B3GUV6-F1
#
_entry.id   AF-A0A6B3GUV6-F1
#
_cell.length_a   1.000
_cell.length_b   1.000
_cell.length_c   1.000
_cell.angle_alpha   90.00
_cell.angle_beta   90.00
_cell.angle_gamma   90.00
#
_symmetry.space_group_name_H-M   'P 1'
#
loop_
_entity.id
_entity.type
_entity.pdbx_description
1 polymer ?
#
loop_
_entity_poly.entity_id
_entity_poly.type
_entity_poly.pdbx_seq_one_letter_code
_entity_poly.pdbx_strand_id
1 'polypeptide(L)' 'SARLASGLSQGKVADAMNAEGFVFYQQTIAKVESGERPVRLDEATALARIFGADLGDALGARAGGGPKQEPSAEGGAPT' A
#
# COMPACT_ATOMS: atom_id res chain seq x y z
N SER A 1 11.01 2.78 6.91
CA SER A 1 10.23 2.31 5.74
C SER A 1 8.92 1.70 6.22
N ALA A 2 7.91 1.55 5.36
CA ALA A 2 6.63 0.91 5.69
C ALA A 2 6.81 -0.49 6.33
N ARG A 3 7.85 -1.23 5.88
CA ARG A 3 8.26 -2.51 6.48
C ARG A 3 8.61 -2.42 7.97
N LEU A 4 9.40 -1.42 8.38
CA LEU A 4 9.79 -1.28 9.79
C LEU A 4 8.58 -1.01 10.69
N ALA A 5 7.58 -0.28 10.18
CA ALA A 5 6.33 -0.03 10.90
C ALA A 5 5.45 -1.30 11.00
N SER A 6 5.50 -2.19 10.01
CA SER A 6 4.76 -3.46 10.03
C SER A 6 5.46 -4.59 10.80
N GLY A 7 6.71 -4.39 11.23
CA GLY A 7 7.50 -5.40 11.95
C GLY A 7 7.95 -6.59 11.09
N LEU A 8 7.70 -6.57 9.78
CA LEU A 8 8.06 -7.67 8.88
C LEU A 8 9.55 -7.66 8.56
N SER A 9 10.17 -8.84 8.47
CA SER A 9 11.51 -8.97 7.89
C SER A 9 11.47 -8.74 6.37
N GLN A 10 12.60 -8.38 5.76
CA GLN A 10 12.68 -8.25 4.30
C GLN A 10 12.29 -9.55 3.57
N GLY A 11 12.66 -10.71 4.14
CA GLY A 11 12.26 -12.01 3.62
C GLY A 11 10.73 -12.21 3.68
N LYS A 12 10.07 -11.81 4.77
CA LYS A 12 8.61 -11.90 4.88
C LYS A 12 7.87 -11.00 3.89
N VAL A 13 8.40 -9.82 3.59
CA VAL A 13 7.83 -8.98 2.53
C VAL A 13 8.03 -9.61 1.14
N ALA A 14 9.19 -10.23 0.90
CA ALA A 14 9.42 -10.96 -0.35
C ALA A 14 8.44 -12.13 -0.48
N ASP A 15 8.24 -12.94 0.56
CA ASP A 15 7.25 -14.04 0.58
C ASP A 15 5.84 -13.53 0.23
N ALA A 16 5.41 -12.41 0.84
CA ALA A 16 4.11 -11.80 0.56
C ALA A 16 3.99 -11.28 -0.89
N MET A 17 5.04 -10.67 -1.44
CA MET A 17 5.08 -10.25 -2.84
C MET A 17 5.02 -11.44 -3.80
N ASN A 18 5.66 -12.57 -3.46
CA ASN A 18 5.55 -13.79 -4.26
C ASN A 18 4.13 -14.38 -4.21
N ALA A 19 3.44 -14.29 -3.07
CA ALA A 19 2.05 -14.69 -2.96
C ALA A 19 1.10 -13.83 -3.83
N GLU A 20 1.44 -12.57 -4.08
CA GLU A 20 0.77 -11.67 -5.03
C GLU A 20 1.17 -11.94 -6.51
N GLY A 21 2.05 -12.91 -6.77
CA GLY A 21 2.45 -13.32 -8.12
C GLY A 21 3.68 -12.60 -8.69
N PHE A 22 4.40 -11.82 -7.89
CA PHE A 22 5.66 -11.19 -8.30
C PHE A 22 6.85 -12.10 -8.01
N VAL A 23 7.99 -11.86 -8.65
CA VAL A 23 9.24 -12.59 -8.34
C VAL A 23 10.12 -11.69 -7.48
N PHE A 24 10.04 -11.86 -6.17
CA PHE A 24 10.78 -11.07 -5.20
C PHE A 24 11.65 -11.94 -4.32
N TYR A 25 12.87 -11.48 -4.05
CA TYR A 25 13.77 -12.07 -3.07
C TYR A 25 14.03 -11.04 -1.97
N GLN A 26 14.55 -11.49 -0.82
CA GLN A 26 14.95 -10.60 0.26
C GLN A 26 15.88 -9.46 -0.25
N GLN A 27 16.82 -9.78 -1.13
CA GLN A 27 17.73 -8.79 -1.73
C GLN A 27 17.01 -7.79 -2.65
N THR A 28 15.93 -8.20 -3.32
CA THR A 28 15.11 -7.29 -4.11
C THR A 28 14.47 -6.24 -3.21
N ILE A 29 13.92 -6.66 -2.06
CA ILE A 29 13.38 -5.74 -1.05
C ILE A 29 14.48 -4.82 -0.52
N ALA A 30 15.66 -5.34 -0.21
CA ALA A 30 16.78 -4.52 0.25
C ALA A 30 17.17 -3.42 -0.76
N LYS A 31 17.25 -3.76 -2.06
CA LYS A 31 17.56 -2.80 -3.13
C LYS A 31 16.45 -1.78 -3.36
N VAL A 32 15.19 -2.19 -3.17
CA VAL A 32 14.06 -1.26 -3.19
C VAL A 32 14.13 -0.30 -2.00
N GLU A 33 14.41 -0.80 -0.80
CA GLU A 33 14.54 0.03 0.42
C GLU A 33 15.75 0.98 0.36
N SER A 34 16.85 0.59 -0.30
CA SER A 34 18.02 1.45 -0.51
C SER A 34 17.86 2.43 -1.69
N GLY A 35 16.84 2.26 -2.52
CA GLY A 35 16.61 3.07 -3.72
C GLY A 35 17.45 2.67 -4.94
N GLU A 36 18.25 1.59 -4.84
CA GLU A 36 19.04 1.05 -5.95
C GLU A 36 18.17 0.42 -7.05
N ARG A 37 16.98 -0.07 -6.70
CA ARG A 37 16.03 -0.65 -7.65
C ARG A 37 14.71 0.15 -7.63
N PRO A 38 14.26 0.67 -8.78
CA PRO A 38 12.94 1.27 -8.87
C PRO A 38 11.83 0.23 -8.67
N VAL A 39 10.68 0.68 -8.17
CA VAL A 39 9.47 -0.13 -8.02
C VAL A 39 8.53 0.19 -9.18
N ARG A 40 7.97 -0.84 -9.83
CA ARG A 40 6.94 -0.64 -10.86
C ARG A 40 5.59 -0.31 -10.21
N LEU A 41 4.65 0.29 -10.95
CA LEU A 41 3.38 0.72 -10.38
C LEU A 41 2.51 -0.43 -9.82
N ASP A 42 2.50 -1.56 -10.50
CA ASP A 42 1.85 -2.80 -10.07
C ASP A 42 2.49 -3.36 -8.79
N GLU A 43 3.82 -3.39 -8.72
CA GLU A 43 4.56 -3.76 -7.50
C GLU A 43 4.25 -2.81 -6.33
N ALA A 44 4.20 -1.50 -6.59
CA ALA A 44 3.87 -0.50 -5.58
C ALA A 44 2.44 -0.67 -5.04
N THR A 45 1.50 -1.02 -5.91
CA THR A 45 0.11 -1.32 -5.53
C THR A 45 0.03 -2.56 -4.64
N ALA A 46 0.78 -3.62 -4.96
CA ALA A 46 0.83 -4.82 -4.13
C ALA A 46 1.48 -4.55 -2.77
N LEU A 47 2.59 -3.81 -2.73
CA LEU A 47 3.23 -3.39 -1.49
C LEU A 47 2.29 -2.56 -0.61
N ALA A 48 1.53 -1.64 -1.21
CA ALA A 48 0.53 -0.84 -0.49
C ALA A 48 -0.52 -1.74 0.19
N ARG A 49 -1.05 -2.75 -0.51
CA ARG A 49 -1.97 -3.74 0.05
C ARG A 49 -1.35 -4.55 1.19
N ILE A 50 -0.12 -5.05 1.00
CA ILE A 50 0.61 -5.85 2.01
C ILE A 50 0.80 -5.04 3.30
N PHE A 51 1.06 -3.74 3.19
CA PHE A 51 1.26 -2.86 4.33
C PHE A 51 -0.03 -2.20 4.84
N GLY A 52 -1.18 -2.44 4.21
CA GLY A 52 -2.44 -1.79 4.54
C GLY A 52 -2.37 -0.26 4.40
N ALA A 53 -1.56 0.24 3.46
CA ALA A 53 -1.37 1.66 3.20
C ALA A 53 -2.10 2.08 1.92
N ASP A 54 -2.51 3.35 1.86
CA ASP A 54 -2.97 3.95 0.61
C ASP A 54 -1.76 4.33 -0.27
N LEU A 55 -1.85 4.05 -1.57
CA LEU A 55 -0.78 4.35 -2.52
C LEU A 55 -0.63 5.86 -2.75
N GLY A 56 -1.72 6.63 -2.71
CA GLY A 56 -1.70 8.09 -2.81
C GLY A 56 -0.96 8.73 -1.64
N ASP A 57 -1.22 8.25 -0.42
CA ASP A 57 -0.48 8.67 0.78
C ASP A 57 1.03 8.39 0.63
N ALA A 58 1.41 7.22 0.12
CA ALA A 58 2.81 6.84 -0.11
C ALA A 58 3.51 7.72 -1.16
N LEU A 59 2.75 8.24 -2.14
CA LEU A 59 3.25 9.18 -3.16
C LEU A 59 3.29 10.64 -2.67
N GLY A 60 2.84 10.92 -1.45
CA GLY A 60 2.68 12.28 -0.95
C GLY A 60 1.57 13.06 -1.68
N ALA A 61 0.74 12.35 -2.45
CA ALA A 61 -0.48 12.88 -3.02
C ALA A 61 -1.47 13.04 -1.86
N ARG A 62 -1.37 14.17 -1.14
CA ARG A 62 -2.46 14.59 -0.26
C ARG A 62 -3.68 14.66 -1.14
N ALA A 63 -4.65 13.79 -0.93
CA ALA A 63 -5.95 13.91 -1.55
C ALA A 63 -6.43 15.35 -1.27
N GLY A 64 -6.44 16.19 -2.30
CA GLY A 64 -7.16 17.46 -2.22
C GLY A 64 -8.58 17.09 -1.79
N GLY A 65 -9.06 17.69 -0.70
CA GLY A 65 -10.29 17.27 -0.02
C GLY A 65 -11.43 16.94 -0.97
N GLY A 66 -11.69 15.64 -1.16
CA GLY A 66 -12.91 15.12 -1.74
C GLY A 66 -13.90 14.87 -0.59
N PRO A 67 -15.22 15.09 -0.79
CA PRO A 67 -16.16 15.11 0.30
C PRO A 67 -16.17 13.77 1.03
N LYS A 68 -16.12 13.88 2.36
CA LYS A 68 -16.47 12.82 3.31
C LYS A 68 -17.81 12.25 2.85
N GLN A 69 -17.83 11.00 2.39
CA GLN A 69 -19.08 10.29 2.14
C GLN A 69 -19.83 10.26 3.47
N GLU A 70 -20.83 11.12 3.61
CA GLU A 70 -21.77 11.06 4.71
C GLU A 70 -22.57 9.76 4.56
N PRO A 71 -22.87 9.05 5.67
CA PRO A 71 -23.73 7.89 5.60
C PRO A 71 -25.09 8.31 5.06
N SER A 72 -25.55 7.61 4.02
CA SER A 72 -26.90 7.77 3.49
C SER A 72 -27.91 7.69 4.64
N ALA A 73 -28.50 8.83 4.99
CA ALA A 73 -29.69 8.89 5.82
C ALA A 73 -30.87 8.41 4.96
N GLU A 74 -31.10 7.10 5.01
CA GLU A 74 -32.33 6.49 4.53
C GLU A 74 -33.43 6.69 5.59
N GLY A 75 -34.58 7.21 5.16
CA GLY A 75 -35.85 7.02 5.86
C GLY A 75 -36.37 8.19 6.70
N GLY A 76 -37.34 8.93 6.16
CA GLY A 76 -38.21 9.79 6.98
C GLY A 76 -38.96 10.85 6.17
N ALA A 77 -39.91 10.45 5.32
CA ALA A 77 -40.91 11.37 4.80
C ALA A 77 -41.96 11.65 5.88
N PRO A 78 -42.27 12.92 6.22
CA PRO A 78 -43.47 13.24 6.97
C PRO A 78 -44.63 13.57 6.01
N THR A 79 -45.72 12.81 6.19
CA THR A 79 -47.16 13.13 6.02
C THR A 79 -47.60 14.09 4.93
#